data_AF-A0AA38JGN7-F1
#
_entry.id   AF-A0AA38JGN7-F1
#
_cell.length_a   1.000
_cell.length_b   1.000
_cell.length_c   1.000
_cell.angle_alpha   90.00
_cell.angle_beta   90.00
_cell.angle_gamma   90.00
#
_symmetry.space_group_name_H-M   'P 1'
#
loop_
_entity.id
_entity.type
_entity.pdbx_description
1 polymer ?
#
loop_
_entity_poly.entity_id
_entity_poly.type
_entity_poly.pdbx_seq_one_letter_code
_entity_poly.pdbx_strand_id
1 'polypeptide(L)'
;LRISDSLMKMFIWAMRECGAKDVPSFYALRKSQRGLNSTQGIPNIECKSAQGKIFYVNDPQMIIANDWTNPNVRPLLHFYPEIPEDGIVCEVWHAEKWRTMDPELLSPMYDAGSGKHFYVFELLKLRDGSFVIPVRWIVK
;
A
#
# COMPACT_ATOMS: atom_id res chain seq x y z
N LEU A 1 -12.45 -1.80 10.54
CA LEU A 1 -13.32 -1.76 11.74
C LEU A 1 -13.31 -3.13 12.43
N ARG A 2 -12.93 -3.20 13.72
CA ARG A 2 -13.07 -4.44 14.51
C ARG A 2 -14.47 -4.49 15.12
N ILE A 3 -15.39 -5.16 14.44
CA ILE A 3 -16.80 -5.29 14.87
C ILE A 3 -16.89 -6.40 15.93
N SER A 4 -17.50 -6.09 17.09
CA SER A 4 -17.73 -7.08 18.15
C SER A 4 -18.67 -8.20 17.69
N ASP A 5 -18.56 -9.37 18.30
CA ASP A 5 -19.42 -10.52 17.98
C ASP A 5 -20.90 -10.19 18.17
N SER A 6 -21.25 -9.46 19.24
CA SER A 6 -22.62 -9.04 19.52
C SER A 6 -23.16 -8.11 18.43
N LEU A 7 -22.37 -7.10 18.02
CA LEU A 7 -22.79 -6.17 16.97
C LEU A 7 -22.91 -6.87 15.61
N MET A 8 -22.01 -7.79 15.30
CA MET A 8 -22.09 -8.60 14.08
C MET A 8 -23.34 -9.49 14.06
N LYS A 9 -23.69 -10.11 15.20
CA LYS A 9 -24.94 -10.87 15.32
C LYS A 9 -26.17 -9.99 15.12
N MET A 10 -26.15 -8.76 15.63
CA MET A 10 -27.22 -7.79 15.39
C MET A 10 -27.36 -7.42 13.92
N PHE A 11 -26.25 -7.23 13.19
CA PHE A 11 -26.31 -6.99 11.75
C PHE A 11 -26.88 -8.19 10.98
N ILE A 12 -26.45 -9.42 11.32
CA ILE A 12 -26.99 -10.64 10.72
C ILE A 12 -28.49 -10.78 10.99
N TRP A 13 -28.93 -10.47 12.21
CA TRP A 13 -30.35 -10.47 12.56
C TRP A 13 -31.12 -9.43 11.75
N ALA A 14 -30.66 -8.18 11.73
CA ALA A 14 -31.31 -7.10 10.98
C ALA A 14 -31.44 -7.41 9.47
N MET A 15 -30.40 -7.98 8.85
CA MET A 15 -30.46 -8.41 7.46
C MET A 15 -31.55 -9.45 7.19
N ARG A 16 -31.79 -10.37 8.14
CA ARG A 16 -32.86 -11.37 8.03
C ARG A 16 -34.23 -10.74 8.14
N GLU A 17 -34.44 -9.84 9.11
CA GLU A 17 -35.71 -9.13 9.29
C GLU A 17 -36.04 -8.21 8.10
N CYS A 18 -35.03 -7.62 7.47
CA CYS A 18 -35.20 -6.81 6.26
C CYS A 18 -35.42 -7.64 4.97
N GLY A 19 -35.50 -8.98 5.07
CA GLY A 19 -35.79 -9.85 3.93
C GLY A 19 -34.61 -10.08 2.97
N ALA A 20 -33.37 -9.86 3.41
CA ALA A 20 -32.21 -10.20 2.59
C ALA A 20 -32.13 -11.71 2.34
N LYS A 21 -31.79 -12.10 1.11
CA LYS A 21 -31.60 -13.51 0.74
C LYS A 21 -30.20 -13.99 1.10
N ASP A 22 -30.06 -15.29 1.36
CA ASP A 22 -28.77 -15.98 1.58
C ASP A 22 -27.90 -15.43 2.73
N VAL A 23 -28.54 -14.91 3.79
CA VAL A 23 -27.81 -14.37 4.96
C VAL A 23 -27.09 -15.50 5.71
N PRO A 24 -25.74 -15.45 5.83
CA PRO A 24 -24.99 -16.50 6.49
C PRO A 24 -25.31 -16.57 7.98
N SER A 25 -25.14 -17.74 8.58
CA SER A 25 -25.08 -17.81 10.04
C SER A 25 -23.83 -17.09 10.55
N PHE A 26 -23.89 -16.59 11.79
CA PHE A 26 -22.73 -15.97 12.42
C PHE A 26 -21.49 -16.90 12.41
N TYR A 27 -21.72 -18.20 12.62
CA TYR A 27 -20.65 -19.20 12.54
C TYR A 27 -20.08 -19.32 11.12
N ALA A 28 -20.94 -19.39 10.10
CA ALA A 28 -20.50 -19.47 8.70
C ALA A 28 -19.68 -18.24 8.31
N LEU A 29 -20.14 -17.04 8.68
CA LEU A 29 -19.41 -15.79 8.44
C LEU A 29 -18.02 -15.82 9.11
N ARG A 30 -17.95 -16.20 10.40
CA ARG A 30 -16.67 -16.29 11.13
C ARG A 30 -15.75 -17.37 10.55
N LYS A 31 -16.30 -18.48 10.06
CA LYS A 31 -15.54 -19.53 9.36
C LYS A 31 -14.92 -18.97 8.07
N SER A 32 -15.70 -18.27 7.25
CA SER A 32 -15.19 -17.63 6.03
C SER A 32 -14.15 -16.57 6.33
N GLN A 33 -14.35 -15.72 7.34
CA GLN A 33 -13.36 -14.71 7.75
C GLN A 33 -12.04 -15.34 8.20
N ARG A 34 -12.08 -16.45 8.94
CA ARG A 34 -10.85 -17.18 9.31
C ARG A 34 -10.12 -17.74 8.09
N GLY A 35 -10.87 -18.30 7.13
CA GLY A 35 -10.30 -18.78 5.87
C GLY A 35 -9.63 -17.65 5.09
N LEU A 36 -10.32 -16.53 4.89
CA LEU A 36 -9.78 -15.36 4.20
C LEU A 36 -8.55 -14.79 4.91
N ASN A 37 -8.59 -14.67 6.24
CA ASN A 37 -7.45 -14.18 7.01
C ASN A 37 -6.22 -15.09 6.90
N SER A 38 -6.39 -16.40 6.74
CA SER A 38 -5.25 -17.30 6.54
C SER A 38 -4.56 -17.12 5.18
N THR A 39 -5.29 -16.64 4.16
CA THR A 39 -4.78 -16.50 2.80
C THR A 39 -4.42 -15.06 2.41
N GLN A 40 -5.11 -14.07 2.98
CA GLN A 40 -5.05 -12.66 2.57
C GLN A 40 -4.93 -11.71 3.77
N GLY A 41 -4.93 -12.24 5.00
CA GLY A 41 -4.79 -11.44 6.21
C GLY A 41 -3.37 -10.94 6.38
N ILE A 42 -3.23 -9.75 6.94
CA ILE A 42 -1.94 -9.25 7.42
C ILE A 42 -1.64 -9.95 8.74
N PRO A 43 -0.50 -10.64 8.89
CA PRO A 43 -0.17 -11.34 10.12
C PRO A 43 0.12 -10.34 11.25
N ASN A 44 -0.31 -10.70 12.46
CA ASN A 44 0.08 -10.02 13.69
C ASN A 44 1.38 -10.64 14.18
N ILE A 45 2.43 -9.83 14.28
CA ILE A 45 3.71 -10.18 14.85
C ILE A 45 3.66 -9.84 16.34
N GLU A 46 3.89 -10.82 17.19
CA GLU A 46 4.08 -10.59 18.63
C GLU A 46 5.44 -9.93 18.86
N CYS A 47 5.44 -8.84 19.62
CA CYS A 47 6.63 -8.09 19.98
C CYS A 47 6.71 -7.94 21.50
N LYS A 48 7.92 -8.04 22.04
CA LYS A 48 8.18 -7.82 23.46
C LYS A 48 8.96 -6.52 23.64
N SER A 49 8.39 -5.60 24.42
CA SER A 49 9.05 -4.34 24.75
C SER A 49 10.25 -4.57 25.67
N ALA A 50 11.15 -3.58 25.75
CA ALA A 50 12.27 -3.61 26.69
C ALA A 50 11.84 -3.79 28.16
N GLN A 51 10.62 -3.35 28.51
CA GLN A 51 10.01 -3.52 29.84
C GLN A 51 9.32 -4.88 30.03
N GLY A 52 9.41 -5.79 29.06
CA GLY A 52 8.83 -7.12 29.11
C GLY A 52 7.34 -7.21 28.75
N LYS A 53 6.68 -6.09 28.43
CA LYS A 53 5.27 -6.08 27.98
C LYS A 53 5.14 -6.61 26.55
N ILE A 54 4.16 -7.48 26.33
CA ILE A 54 3.81 -8.01 25.00
C ILE A 54 2.86 -7.04 24.30
N PHE A 55 3.14 -6.76 23.04
CA PHE A 55 2.27 -6.02 22.13
C PHE A 55 2.29 -6.70 20.76
N TYR A 56 1.36 -6.34 19.88
CA TYR A 56 1.25 -6.92 18.55
C TYR A 56 1.35 -5.83 17.49
N VAL A 57 2.09 -6.11 16.43
CA VAL A 57 2.26 -5.21 15.29
C VAL A 57 1.88 -5.97 14.03
N ASN A 58 1.12 -5.34 13.15
CA ASN A 58 0.88 -5.89 11.82
C ASN A 58 2.18 -5.88 11.02
N ASP A 59 2.46 -6.94 10.25
CA ASP A 59 3.64 -6.97 9.39
C ASP A 59 3.63 -5.80 8.38
N PRO A 60 4.58 -4.84 8.48
CA PRO A 60 4.60 -3.66 7.62
C PRO A 60 4.89 -4.01 6.16
N GLN A 61 5.65 -5.08 5.88
CA GLN A 61 5.94 -5.51 4.51
C GLN A 61 4.66 -5.98 3.83
N MET A 62 3.84 -6.75 4.55
CA MET A 62 2.55 -7.23 4.05
C MET A 62 1.53 -6.11 3.89
N ILE A 63 1.55 -5.09 4.74
CA ILE A 63 0.72 -3.89 4.56
C ILE A 63 1.08 -3.22 3.24
N ILE A 64 2.36 -2.92 3.02
CA ILE A 64 2.83 -2.26 1.80
C ILE A 64 2.49 -3.09 0.55
N ALA A 65 2.68 -4.41 0.60
CA ALA A 65 2.32 -5.31 -0.50
C ALA A 65 0.81 -5.29 -0.80
N ASN A 66 -0.04 -5.25 0.23
CA ASN A 66 -1.48 -5.14 0.06
C ASN A 66 -1.90 -3.79 -0.56
N ASP A 67 -1.30 -2.68 -0.11
CA ASP A 67 -1.58 -1.37 -0.69
C ASP A 67 -1.10 -1.28 -2.14
N TRP A 68 0.00 -1.95 -2.48
CA TRP A 68 0.53 -2.02 -3.84
C TRP A 68 -0.34 -2.82 -4.80
N THR A 69 -0.93 -3.91 -4.32
CA THR A 69 -1.79 -4.79 -5.12
C THR A 69 -3.23 -4.29 -5.24
N ASN A 70 -3.63 -3.36 -4.38
CA ASN A 70 -4.97 -2.78 -4.40
C ASN A 70 -5.11 -1.76 -5.55
N PRO A 71 -5.96 -2.01 -6.56
CA PRO A 71 -6.09 -1.14 -7.72
C PRO A 71 -6.63 0.26 -7.40
N ASN A 72 -7.33 0.43 -6.27
CA ASN A 72 -7.84 1.73 -5.85
C ASN A 72 -6.84 2.53 -5.01
N VAL A 73 -5.89 1.86 -4.35
CA VAL A 73 -4.88 2.50 -3.49
C VAL A 73 -3.59 2.75 -4.26
N ARG A 74 -3.18 1.82 -5.12
CA ARG A 74 -1.97 1.90 -5.92
C ARG A 74 -1.78 3.22 -6.70
N PRO A 75 -2.83 3.87 -7.26
CA PRO A 75 -2.70 5.16 -7.93
C PRO A 75 -2.44 6.35 -6.98
N LEU A 76 -2.72 6.19 -5.69
CA LEU A 76 -2.55 7.23 -4.66
C LEU A 76 -1.17 7.19 -4.00
N LEU A 77 -0.32 6.23 -4.38
CA LEU A 77 1.03 6.10 -3.84
C LEU A 77 2.01 6.98 -4.64
N HIS A 78 2.76 7.83 -3.94
CA HIS A 78 3.76 8.74 -4.51
C HIS A 78 5.17 8.16 -4.31
N PHE A 79 5.85 7.82 -5.41
CA PHE A 79 7.20 7.20 -5.38
C PHE A 79 8.33 8.14 -5.77
N TYR A 80 8.00 9.18 -6.50
CA TYR A 80 8.96 10.09 -7.10
C TYR A 80 8.78 11.47 -6.45
N PRO A 81 9.88 12.22 -6.28
CA PRO A 81 9.76 13.63 -5.96
C PRO A 81 8.97 14.33 -7.06
N GLU A 82 8.09 15.23 -6.64
CA GLU A 82 7.22 16.01 -7.51
C GLU A 82 7.61 17.48 -7.38
N ILE A 83 7.60 18.19 -8.51
CA ILE A 83 7.93 19.61 -8.57
C ILE A 83 6.64 20.36 -8.93
N PRO A 84 5.93 20.92 -7.94
CA PRO A 84 4.70 21.68 -8.18
C PRO A 84 4.95 22.82 -9.16
N GLU A 85 4.02 23.03 -10.10
CA GLU A 85 4.12 24.11 -11.08
C GLU A 85 4.09 25.51 -10.45
N ASP A 86 3.36 25.66 -9.34
CA ASP A 86 3.24 26.89 -8.56
C ASP A 86 4.39 27.08 -7.54
N GLY A 87 5.23 26.05 -7.37
CA GLY A 87 6.32 26.03 -6.38
C GLY A 87 5.85 25.87 -4.92
N ILE A 88 4.57 25.61 -4.66
CA ILE A 88 4.03 25.51 -3.30
C ILE A 88 4.20 24.09 -2.75
N VAL A 89 4.87 23.98 -1.61
CA VAL A 89 5.09 22.69 -0.92
C VAL A 89 3.90 22.38 0.00
N CYS A 90 2.98 21.55 -0.49
CA CYS A 90 1.86 21.04 0.33
C CYS A 90 2.11 19.65 0.94
N GLU A 91 2.96 18.84 0.31
CA GLU A 91 3.13 17.43 0.64
C GLU A 91 4.62 17.08 0.72
N VAL A 92 4.93 15.94 1.36
CA VAL A 92 6.32 15.53 1.57
C VAL A 92 7.04 15.33 0.23
N TRP A 93 6.36 14.84 -0.82
CA TRP A 93 6.94 14.65 -2.17
C TRP A 93 7.25 15.93 -2.92
N HIS A 94 6.70 17.07 -2.49
CA HIS A 94 7.05 18.40 -3.00
C HIS A 94 8.33 18.96 -2.33
N ALA A 95 8.68 18.44 -1.15
CA ALA A 95 9.75 18.98 -0.34
C ALA A 95 11.14 18.75 -0.97
N GLU A 96 12.02 19.72 -0.80
CA GLU A 96 13.40 19.66 -1.28
C GLU A 96 14.18 18.47 -0.70
N LYS A 97 13.82 18.02 0.51
CA LYS A 97 14.48 16.86 1.13
C LYS A 97 14.37 15.60 0.27
N TRP A 98 13.22 15.36 -0.36
CA TRP A 98 13.04 14.19 -1.23
C TRP A 98 13.86 14.32 -2.52
N ARG A 99 14.09 15.56 -2.99
CA ARG A 99 14.96 15.90 -4.13
C ARG A 99 16.45 15.88 -3.81
N THR A 100 16.84 15.82 -2.55
CA THR A 100 18.26 15.80 -2.14
C THR A 100 18.66 14.50 -1.46
N MET A 101 17.71 13.59 -1.26
CA MET A 101 17.95 12.27 -0.69
C MET A 101 18.80 11.41 -1.64
N ASP A 102 19.63 10.55 -1.05
CA ASP A 102 20.43 9.58 -1.80
C ASP A 102 19.56 8.80 -2.80
N PRO A 103 19.89 8.82 -4.11
CA PRO A 103 19.16 8.06 -5.12
C PRO A 103 19.02 6.57 -4.81
N GLU A 104 19.95 5.96 -4.09
CA GLU A 104 19.88 4.53 -3.71
C GLU A 104 18.78 4.24 -2.68
N LEU A 105 18.33 5.25 -1.94
CA LEU A 105 17.24 5.15 -0.97
C LEU A 105 15.86 5.46 -1.58
N LEU A 106 15.82 5.88 -2.84
CA LEU A 106 14.60 6.26 -3.56
C LEU A 106 14.16 5.17 -4.52
N SER A 107 12.99 5.36 -5.14
CA SER A 107 12.50 4.44 -6.16
C SER A 107 13.49 4.37 -7.34
N PRO A 108 14.15 3.21 -7.56
CA PRO A 108 15.21 3.11 -8.55
C PRO A 108 14.65 3.00 -9.97
N MET A 109 13.38 2.68 -10.11
CA MET A 109 12.76 2.28 -11.37
C MET A 109 11.64 3.24 -11.75
N TYR A 110 11.63 3.64 -13.01
CA TYR A 110 10.47 4.22 -13.67
C TYR A 110 9.73 3.16 -14.48
N ASP A 111 8.43 3.01 -14.19
CA ASP A 111 7.53 2.16 -14.95
C ASP A 111 6.85 3.00 -16.05
N ALA A 112 7.27 2.80 -17.29
CA ALA A 112 6.67 3.47 -18.44
C ALA A 112 5.39 2.77 -18.95
N GLY A 113 4.94 1.72 -18.26
CA GLY A 113 3.84 0.87 -18.69
C GLY A 113 4.25 -0.10 -19.79
N SER A 114 3.32 -0.99 -20.16
CA SER A 114 3.49 -2.00 -21.21
C SER A 114 4.74 -2.89 -21.03
N GLY A 115 5.14 -3.14 -19.78
CA GLY A 115 6.32 -3.96 -19.44
C GLY A 115 7.66 -3.28 -19.71
N LYS A 116 7.70 -1.95 -19.88
CA LYS A 116 8.93 -1.20 -20.05
C LYS A 116 9.34 -0.52 -18.75
N HIS A 117 10.50 -0.91 -18.25
CA HIS A 117 11.07 -0.41 -17.02
C HIS A 117 12.43 0.22 -17.29
N PHE A 118 12.71 1.33 -16.61
CA PHE A 118 13.96 2.07 -16.73
C PHE A 118 14.53 2.27 -15.33
N TYR A 119 15.80 1.91 -15.12
CA TYR A 119 16.44 2.04 -13.82
C TYR A 119 17.41 3.22 -13.79
N VAL A 120 17.57 3.81 -12.60
CA VAL A 120 18.66 4.75 -12.34
C VAL A 120 20.00 4.05 -12.53
N PHE A 121 21.02 4.81 -12.94
CA PHE A 121 22.38 4.34 -13.17
C PHE A 121 22.56 3.31 -14.29
N GLU A 122 21.53 3.05 -15.10
CA GLU A 122 21.62 2.23 -16.31
C GLU A 122 21.71 3.08 -17.58
N LEU A 123 22.41 2.59 -18.60
CA LEU A 123 22.52 3.29 -19.88
C LEU A 123 21.19 3.25 -20.64
N LEU A 124 20.62 4.44 -20.90
CA LEU A 124 19.39 4.60 -21.66
C LEU A 124 19.65 5.28 -23.00
N LYS A 125 18.88 4.87 -24.01
CA LYS A 125 18.85 5.54 -25.32
C LYS A 125 17.59 6.40 -25.42
N LEU A 126 17.78 7.70 -25.65
CA LEU A 126 16.68 8.64 -25.88
C LEU A 126 16.10 8.48 -27.29
N ARG A 127 14.93 9.08 -27.53
CA ARG A 127 14.22 9.00 -28.83
C ARG A 127 15.01 9.64 -29.97
N ASP A 128 15.85 10.63 -29.67
CA ASP A 128 16.76 11.28 -30.61
C ASP A 128 18.02 10.44 -30.92
N GLY A 129 18.17 9.29 -30.25
CA GLY A 129 19.30 8.38 -30.43
C GLY A 129 20.49 8.64 -29.51
N SER A 130 20.46 9.71 -28.73
CA SER A 130 21.49 10.01 -27.72
C SER A 130 21.42 9.03 -26.54
N PHE A 131 22.51 8.94 -25.78
CA PHE A 131 22.62 8.08 -24.62
C PHE A 131 22.76 8.89 -23.34
N VAL A 132 22.06 8.48 -22.29
CA VAL A 132 22.10 9.10 -20.96
C VAL A 132 22.14 8.04 -19.88
N ILE A 133 22.59 8.43 -18.70
CA ILE A 133 22.47 7.63 -17.49
C ILE A 133 21.58 8.44 -16.52
N PRO A 134 20.32 8.03 -16.27
CA PRO A 134 19.45 8.76 -15.36
C PRO A 134 19.93 8.57 -13.91
N VAL A 135 19.95 9.65 -13.15
CA VAL A 135 20.30 9.62 -11.71
C VAL A 135 19.04 9.61 -10.84
N ARG A 136 17.92 10.14 -11.34
CA ARG A 136 16.66 10.20 -10.61
C ARG A 136 15.45 10.41 -11.53
N TRP A 137 14.32 9.85 -11.13
CA TRP A 137 13.01 10.08 -11.73
C TRP A 137 12.25 11.15 -10.93
N ILE A 138 11.66 12.11 -11.62
CA ILE A 138 10.86 13.20 -11.04
C ILE A 138 9.54 13.35 -11.77
N VAL A 139 8.50 13.73 -11.03
CA VAL A 139 7.21 14.15 -11.58
C VAL A 139 7.20 15.69 -11.61
N LYS A 140 6.60 16.25 -12.65
CA LYS A 140 6.41 17.69 -12.81
C LYS A 140 4.93 17.95 -12.98
#